data_AF-A0A6F8SW97-F1
#
_entry.id   AF-A0A6F8SW97-F1
#
_cell.length_a   1.000
_cell.length_b   1.000
_cell.length_c   1.000
_cell.angle_alpha   90.00
_cell.angle_beta   90.00
_cell.angle_gamma   90.00
#
_symmetry.space_group_name_H-M   'P 1'
#
loop_
_entity.id
_entity.type
_entity.pdbx_description
1 polymer ?
#
loop_
_entity_poly.entity_id
_entity_poly.type
_entity_poly.pdbx_seq_one_letter_code
_entity_poly.pdbx_strand_id
1 'polypeptide(L)' 'MANEKNTITIDGTEYNVADLSDNAKQQVANLRVTDAEIEKLKQQLAIYQTARTAYARALNEELPQKEATH' A
#
# COMPACT_ATOMS: atom_id res chain seq x y z
N MET A 1 -38.22 -6.81 -5.68
CA MET A 1 -37.35 -5.79 -5.07
C MET A 1 -36.08 -6.51 -4.67
N ALA A 2 -34.99 -6.27 -5.41
CA ALA A 2 -33.74 -6.98 -5.21
C ALA A 2 -33.10 -6.49 -3.92
N ASN A 3 -33.07 -7.35 -2.89
CA ASN A 3 -32.25 -7.12 -1.72
C ASN A 3 -30.80 -7.39 -2.15
N GLU A 4 -30.15 -6.37 -2.74
CA GLU A 4 -28.73 -6.39 -3.04
C GLU A 4 -28.00 -6.55 -1.70
N LYS A 5 -27.55 -7.78 -1.44
CA LYS A 5 -26.75 -8.11 -0.26
C LYS A 5 -25.50 -7.23 -0.28
N ASN A 6 -25.57 -6.10 0.42
CA ASN A 6 -24.45 -5.20 0.58
C ASN A 6 -23.53 -5.84 1.61
N THR A 7 -22.74 -6.82 1.18
CA THR A 7 -21.78 -7.52 2.03
C THR A 7 -20.42 -6.86 1.92
N ILE A 8 -19.68 -6.85 3.03
CA ILE A 8 -18.31 -6.39 3.09
C ILE A 8 -17.45 -7.49 3.69
N THR A 9 -16.27 -7.68 3.11
CA THR A 9 -15.28 -8.59 3.68
C THR A 9 -14.38 -7.81 4.63
N ILE A 10 -14.33 -8.23 5.89
CA ILE A 10 -13.42 -7.71 6.92
C ILE A 10 -12.59 -8.90 7.40
N ASP A 11 -11.26 -8.80 7.35
CA ASP A 11 -10.33 -9.87 7.75
C ASP A 11 -10.64 -11.25 7.12
N GLY A 12 -11.07 -11.25 5.85
CA GLY A 12 -11.41 -12.47 5.12
C GLY A 12 -12.78 -13.08 5.47
N THR A 13 -13.54 -12.47 6.36
CA THR A 13 -14.91 -12.88 6.71
C THR A 13 -15.92 -11.95 6.07
N GLU A 14 -16.95 -12.51 5.43
CA GLU A 14 -18.02 -11.74 4.81
C GLU A 14 -19.10 -11.37 5.83
N TYR A 15 -19.43 -10.09 5.92
CA TYR A 15 -20.46 -9.54 6.80
C TYR A 15 -21.49 -8.79 5.97
N ASN A 16 -22.78 -8.98 6.29
CA ASN A 16 -23.83 -8.14 5.74
C ASN A 16 -23.80 -6.77 6.44
N VAL A 17 -23.73 -5.68 5.67
CA VAL A 17 -23.68 -4.31 6.20
C VAL A 17 -24.92 -3.98 7.03
N ALA A 18 -26.07 -4.59 6.73
CA ALA A 18 -27.29 -4.41 7.50
C ALA A 18 -27.18 -4.94 8.94
N ASP A 19 -26.34 -5.95 9.16
CA ASP A 19 -26.17 -6.62 10.46
C ASP A 19 -25.12 -5.92 11.34
N LEU A 20 -24.42 -4.92 10.80
CA LEU A 20 -23.40 -4.15 11.51
C LEU A 20 -24.01 -3.00 12.31
N SER A 21 -23.48 -2.77 13.51
CA SER A 21 -23.77 -1.58 14.30
C SER A 21 -23.24 -0.31 13.59
N ASP A 22 -23.81 0.84 13.91
CA ASP A 22 -23.37 2.10 13.31
C ASP A 22 -21.90 2.42 13.64
N ASN A 23 -21.45 2.10 14.85
CA ASN A 23 -20.04 2.20 15.21
C ASN A 23 -19.16 1.27 14.36
N ALA A 24 -19.58 0.02 14.13
CA ALA A 24 -18.83 -0.90 13.27
C ALA A 24 -18.72 -0.38 11.83
N LYS A 25 -19.78 0.19 11.27
CA LYS A 25 -19.76 0.82 9.94
C LYS A 25 -18.78 1.99 9.88
N GLN A 26 -18.72 2.82 10.93
CA GLN A 26 -17.74 3.91 11.03
C GLN A 26 -16.30 3.39 11.07
N GLN A 27 -16.03 2.33 11.86
CA GLN A 27 -14.69 1.74 11.90
C GLN A 27 -14.27 1.15 10.54
N VAL A 28 -15.20 0.51 9.81
CA VAL A 28 -14.94 0.04 8.43
C VAL A 28 -14.57 1.20 7.51
N ALA A 29 -15.28 2.32 7.60
CA ALA A 29 -14.96 3.50 6.79
C ALA A 29 -13.55 4.03 7.13
N ASN A 30 -13.21 4.11 8.42
CA ASN A 30 -11.89 4.54 8.88
C ASN A 30 -10.77 3.59 8.38
N LEU A 31 -11.00 2.27 8.44
CA LEU A 31 -10.07 1.27 7.92
C LEU A 31 -9.82 1.47 6.43
N ARG A 32 -10.89 1.59 5.63
CA ARG A 32 -10.77 1.80 4.17
C ARG A 32 -9.97 3.05 3.81
N VAL A 33 -10.19 4.15 4.53
CA VAL A 33 -9.43 5.39 4.32
C VAL A 33 -7.96 5.20 4.69
N THR A 34 -7.71 4.53 5.82
CA THR A 34 -6.34 4.24 6.28
C THR A 34 -5.59 3.35 5.30
N ASP A 35 -6.23 2.31 4.78
CA ASP A 35 -5.66 1.40 3.78
C ASP A 35 -5.31 2.14 2.49
N ALA A 36 -6.19 3.05 2.03
CA ALA A 36 -5.92 3.86 0.85
C ALA A 36 -4.69 4.78 1.04
N GLU A 37 -4.53 5.39 2.21
CA GLU A 37 -3.34 6.20 2.51
C GLU A 37 -2.08 5.35 2.64
N ILE A 38 -2.17 4.13 3.19
CA ILE A 38 -1.05 3.18 3.21
C ILE A 38 -0.60 2.84 1.79
N GLU A 39 -1.54 2.53 0.87
CA GLU A 39 -1.21 2.23 -0.52
C GLU A 39 -0.57 3.42 -1.24
N LYS A 40 -1.06 4.63 -0.99
CA LYS A 40 -0.45 5.86 -1.51
C LYS A 40 0.98 6.06 -0.99
N LEU A 41 1.24 5.80 0.29
CA LEU A 41 2.59 5.85 0.85
C LEU A 41 3.51 4.79 0.22
N LYS A 42 3.01 3.58 -0.03
CA LYS A 42 3.77 2.53 -0.74
C LYS A 42 4.14 2.96 -2.16
N GLN A 43 3.22 3.60 -2.88
CA GLN A 43 3.50 4.15 -4.22
C GLN A 43 4.61 5.21 -4.17
N GLN A 44 4.52 6.15 -3.23
CA GLN A 44 5.58 7.16 -3.03
C GLN A 44 6.92 6.52 -2.67
N LEU A 45 6.91 5.52 -1.79
CA LEU A 45 8.11 4.78 -1.42
C LEU A 45 8.77 4.11 -2.64
N ALA A 46 7.98 3.50 -3.53
CA ALA A 46 8.49 2.89 -4.76
C ALA A 46 9.19 3.91 -5.69
N ILE A 47 8.64 5.12 -5.78
CA ILE A 47 9.27 6.23 -6.53
C ILE A 47 10.63 6.57 -5.91
N TYR A 48 10.69 6.75 -4.59
CA TYR A 48 11.94 7.06 -3.89
C TYR A 48 12.97 5.93 -3.98
N GLN A 49 12.54 4.67 -3.94
CA GLN A 49 13.41 3.51 -4.14
C GLN A 49 14.03 3.49 -5.54
N THR A 50 13.25 3.86 -6.55
CA THR A 50 13.73 4.01 -7.94
C THR A 50 14.79 5.11 -8.02
N ALA A 51 14.49 6.29 -7.47
CA ALA A 51 15.45 7.41 -7.44
C ALA A 51 16.75 7.04 -6.71
N ARG A 52 16.65 6.42 -5.53
CA ARG A 52 17.81 5.92 -4.78
C ARG A 52 18.65 4.95 -5.61
N THR A 53 18.01 4.05 -6.33
CA THR A 53 18.71 3.07 -7.20
C THR A 53 19.44 3.78 -8.34
N ALA A 54 18.82 4.79 -8.96
CA ALA A 54 19.47 5.60 -9.99
C ALA A 54 20.69 6.35 -9.44
N TYR A 55 20.57 6.99 -8.29
CA TYR A 55 21.69 7.69 -7.64
C TYR A 55 22.82 6.74 -7.24
N ALA A 56 22.49 5.55 -6.74
CA ALA A 56 23.50 4.54 -6.41
C ALA A 56 24.27 4.07 -7.66
N ARG A 57 23.60 3.93 -8.80
CA ARG A 57 24.25 3.59 -10.08
C ARG A 57 25.17 4.70 -10.56
N ALA A 58 24.68 5.94 -10.58
CA ALA A 58 25.49 7.10 -10.95
C ALA A 58 26.73 7.24 -10.07
N LEU A 59 26.58 7.08 -8.75
CA LEU A 59 27.72 7.08 -7.84
C LEU A 59 28.72 5.98 -8.16
N ASN A 60 28.27 4.74 -8.43
CA ASN A 60 29.16 3.64 -8.79
C ASN A 60 29.95 3.90 -10.07
N GLU A 61 29.42 4.68 -11.02
CA GLU A 61 30.11 5.07 -12.25
C GLU A 61 31.20 6.13 -12.00
N GLU A 62 31.00 6.99 -10.99
CA GLU A 62 31.99 8.00 -10.57
C GLU A 62 33.07 7.45 -9.65
N LEU A 63 32.78 6.35 -8.94
CA LEU A 63 33.75 5.72 -8.06
C LEU A 63 34.89 5.11 -8.88
N PRO A 64 36.14 5.19 -8.40
CA PRO A 64 37.25 4.50 -9.03
C PRO A 64 36.91 3.02 -9.14
N GLN A 65 36.88 2.48 -10.36
CA GLN A 65 36.82 1.04 -10.52
C GLN A 65 38.05 0.47 -9.83
N LYS A 66 37.86 -0.39 -8.83
CA LYS A 66 38.96 -1.21 -8.34
C LYS A 66 39.40 -2.03 -9.54
N GLU A 67 40.48 -1.60 -10.19
CA GLU A 67 41.35 -2.45 -10.99
C GLU A 67 41.51 -3.73 -10.17
N ALA A 68 40.89 -4.81 -10.63
CA ALA A 68 41.18 -6.14 -10.14
C ALA A 68 42.62 -6.42 -10.59
N THR A 69 43.58 -5.93 -9.81
CA THR A 69 44.97 -6.30 -9.95
C THR A 69 45.03 -7.81 -9.77
N HIS A 70 45.54 -8.47 -10.81
CA HIS A 70 45.76 -9.92 -10.90
C HIS A 70 46.47 -10.50 -9.68
#